data_AF-A0A4V1B8L4-F1
#
_entry.id   AF-A0A4V1B8L4-F1
#
_cell.length_a   1.000
_cell.length_b   1.000
_cell.length_c   1.000
_cell.angle_alpha   90.00
_cell.angle_beta   90.00
_cell.angle_gamma   90.00
#
_symmetry.space_group_name_H-M   'P 1'
#
loop_
_entity.id
_entity.type
_entity.pdbx_description
1 polymer ?
#
loop_
_entity_poly.entity_id
_entity_poly.type
_entity_poly.pdbx_seq_one_letter_code
_entity_poly.pdbx_strand_id
1 'polypeptide(L)'
;MNLPGCVRAKKVRTMTDYSMEESIARCILVTLLGYSWTGRHALTFHAFVLQFGKRGWNRSDFDRGIRFAAQRRWVEVSFPTSFRLTEAGFAEASKITGEKAGGDQHVQGERRGLSS
;
A
#
# COMPACT_ATOMS: atom_id res chain seq x y z
N MET A 1 12.57 49.00 -7.03
CA MET A 1 11.50 47.98 -7.01
C MET A 1 12.17 46.61 -7.04
N ASN A 2 12.20 45.89 -5.91
CA ASN A 2 12.89 44.61 -5.76
C ASN A 2 11.88 43.47 -5.93
N LEU A 3 12.10 42.57 -6.91
CA LEU A 3 11.42 41.28 -6.99
C LEU A 3 12.25 40.25 -6.20
N PRO A 4 11.72 39.68 -5.10
CA PRO A 4 12.42 38.65 -4.36
C PRO A 4 12.36 37.31 -5.11
N GLY A 5 13.55 36.82 -5.46
CA GLY A 5 13.97 35.49 -5.04
C GLY A 5 13.24 34.30 -5.65
N CYS A 6 13.89 33.74 -6.67
CA CYS A 6 13.95 32.32 -6.99
C CYS A 6 13.67 31.40 -5.77
N VAL A 7 12.47 30.82 -5.68
CA VAL A 7 12.23 29.59 -4.92
C VAL A 7 12.12 28.46 -5.92
N ARG A 8 13.31 27.93 -6.21
CA ARG A 8 13.62 26.60 -6.76
C ARG A 8 12.47 25.63 -6.54
N ALA A 9 11.84 25.20 -7.63
CA ALA A 9 10.88 24.10 -7.63
C ALA A 9 11.47 22.94 -6.81
N LYS A 10 10.88 22.65 -5.66
CA LYS A 10 11.17 21.41 -4.93
C LYS A 10 10.87 20.29 -5.90
N LYS A 11 11.95 19.66 -6.36
CA LYS A 11 11.98 18.40 -7.08
C LYS A 11 10.98 17.47 -6.42
N VAL A 12 9.77 17.39 -6.98
CA VAL A 12 8.81 16.34 -6.67
C VAL A 12 9.61 15.07 -6.82
N ARG A 13 9.78 14.34 -5.71
CA ARG A 13 10.49 13.07 -5.74
C ARG A 13 9.87 12.29 -6.88
N THR A 14 10.72 12.05 -7.87
CA THR A 14 10.47 11.28 -9.08
C THR A 14 9.40 10.24 -8.79
N MET A 15 8.27 10.31 -9.52
CA MET A 15 7.52 9.10 -9.80
C MET A 15 8.56 8.11 -10.30
N THR A 16 8.98 7.20 -9.44
CA THR A 16 9.88 6.14 -9.82
C THR A 16 9.18 5.45 -10.98
N ASP A 17 9.87 5.31 -12.10
CA ASP A 17 9.45 4.59 -13.30
C ASP A 17 9.25 3.12 -12.91
N TYR A 18 8.18 2.83 -12.20
CA TYR A 18 7.87 1.48 -11.77
C TYR A 18 7.48 0.70 -13.02
N SER A 19 8.05 -0.49 -13.16
CA SER A 19 7.56 -1.45 -14.14
C SER A 19 6.06 -1.66 -13.97
N MET A 20 5.37 -2.04 -15.04
CA MET A 20 3.94 -2.37 -14.98
C MET A 20 3.68 -3.44 -13.91
N GLU A 21 4.55 -4.46 -13.81
CA GLU A 21 4.43 -5.52 -12.80
C GLU A 21 4.54 -4.97 -11.38
N GLU A 22 5.47 -4.05 -11.13
CA GLU A 22 5.63 -3.43 -9.81
C GLU A 22 4.44 -2.54 -9.44
N SER A 23 3.91 -1.78 -10.39
CA SER A 23 2.72 -0.96 -10.19
C SER A 23 1.51 -1.83 -9.81
N ILE A 24 1.31 -2.94 -10.52
CA ILE A 24 0.23 -3.91 -10.22
C ILE A 24 0.47 -4.57 -8.86
N ALA A 25 1.71 -5.01 -8.57
CA ALA A 25 2.09 -5.62 -7.30
C ALA A 25 1.75 -4.70 -6.12
N ARG A 26 2.09 -3.42 -6.21
CA ARG A 26 1.80 -2.42 -5.18
C ARG A 26 0.30 -2.21 -4.98
N CYS A 27 -0.49 -2.16 -6.05
CA CYS A 27 -1.95 -2.13 -5.92
C CYS A 27 -2.50 -3.37 -5.22
N ILE A 28 -1.96 -4.56 -5.52
CA ILE A 28 -2.32 -5.80 -4.84
C ILE A 28 -2.00 -5.73 -3.34
N LEU A 29 -0.85 -5.17 -2.95
CA LEU A 29 -0.47 -5.02 -1.55
C LEU A 29 -1.42 -4.11 -0.78
N VAL A 30 -1.79 -2.96 -1.34
CA VAL A 30 -2.76 -2.03 -0.74
C VAL A 30 -4.13 -2.70 -0.57
N THR A 31 -4.56 -3.46 -1.56
CA THR A 31 -5.80 -4.23 -1.47
C THR A 31 -5.73 -5.28 -0.36
N LEU A 32 -4.65 -6.08 -0.30
CA LEU A 32 -4.44 -7.06 0.76
C LEU A 32 -4.39 -6.42 2.16
N LEU A 33 -3.79 -5.24 2.28
CA LEU A 33 -3.76 -4.47 3.52
C LEU A 33 -5.19 -4.16 3.97
N GLY A 34 -6.03 -3.63 3.09
CA GLY A 34 -7.44 -3.37 3.39
C GLY A 34 -8.22 -4.64 3.79
N TYR A 35 -7.94 -5.78 3.16
CA TYR A 35 -8.56 -7.06 3.54
C TYR A 35 -8.09 -7.55 4.92
N SER A 36 -6.81 -7.39 5.25
CA SER A 36 -6.27 -7.79 6.56
C SER A 36 -6.95 -7.08 7.73
N TRP A 37 -7.39 -5.83 7.54
CA TRP A 37 -8.14 -5.08 8.56
C TRP A 37 -9.55 -5.62 8.79
N THR A 38 -10.11 -6.33 7.79
CA THR A 38 -11.43 -6.97 7.89
C THR A 38 -11.39 -8.42 8.39
N GLY A 39 -10.24 -8.91 8.84
CA GLY A 39 -10.03 -10.30 9.25
C GLY A 39 -9.96 -11.29 8.08
N ARG A 40 -9.90 -10.80 6.83
CA ARG A 40 -9.73 -11.63 5.63
C ARG A 40 -8.25 -11.60 5.24
N HIS A 41 -7.57 -12.73 5.33
CA HIS A 41 -6.12 -12.83 5.05
C HIS A 41 -5.78 -13.42 3.69
N ALA A 42 -6.73 -13.47 2.76
CA ALA A 42 -6.54 -14.04 1.43
C ALA A 42 -7.20 -13.16 0.37
N LEU A 43 -6.41 -12.66 -0.57
CA LEU A 43 -6.92 -12.09 -1.81
C LEU A 43 -7.09 -13.22 -2.83
N THR A 44 -8.29 -13.36 -3.41
CA THR A 44 -8.51 -14.27 -4.54
C THR A 44 -8.47 -13.49 -5.86
N PHE A 45 -8.21 -14.19 -6.97
CA PHE A 45 -8.29 -13.59 -8.31
C PHE A 45 -9.68 -12.95 -8.56
N HIS A 46 -10.76 -13.57 -8.08
CA HIS A 46 -12.10 -13.03 -8.21
C HIS A 46 -12.24 -11.66 -7.53
N ALA A 47 -11.73 -11.51 -6.30
CA ALA A 47 -11.73 -10.23 -5.59
C ALA A 47 -10.87 -9.17 -6.31
N PHE A 48 -9.74 -9.57 -6.91
CA PHE A 48 -8.93 -8.69 -7.73
C PHE A 48 -9.69 -8.19 -8.98
N VAL A 49 -10.34 -9.09 -9.73
CA VAL A 49 -11.12 -8.71 -10.93
C VAL A 49 -12.29 -7.79 -10.58
N LEU A 50 -12.98 -8.03 -9.46
CA LEU A 50 -14.06 -7.14 -9.03
C LEU A 50 -13.56 -5.71 -8.77
N GLN A 51 -12.36 -5.57 -8.21
CA GLN A 51 -11.81 -4.27 -7.82
C GLN A 51 -11.09 -3.55 -8.98
N PHE A 52 -10.41 -4.31 -9.85
CA PHE A 52 -9.52 -3.76 -10.88
C PHE A 52 -9.95 -4.09 -12.32
N GLY A 53 -10.96 -4.92 -12.54
CA GLY A 53 -11.46 -5.26 -13.88
C GLY A 53 -11.97 -4.03 -14.64
N LYS A 54 -12.51 -3.02 -13.92
CA LYS A 54 -12.89 -1.73 -14.51
C LYS A 54 -11.70 -0.90 -15.02
N ARG A 55 -10.47 -1.23 -14.61
CA ARG A 55 -9.21 -0.61 -15.08
C ARG A 55 -8.57 -1.39 -16.24
N GLY A 56 -9.24 -2.43 -16.74
CA GLY A 56 -8.76 -3.26 -17.85
C GLY A 56 -7.73 -4.31 -17.45
N TRP A 57 -7.46 -4.51 -16.15
CA TRP A 57 -6.51 -5.51 -15.68
C TRP A 57 -7.12 -6.90 -15.72
N ASN A 58 -6.40 -7.83 -16.34
CA ASN A 58 -6.83 -9.21 -16.54
C ASN A 58 -6.01 -10.17 -15.67
N ARG A 59 -6.25 -11.49 -15.86
CA ARG A 59 -5.53 -12.53 -15.13
C ARG A 59 -4.02 -12.50 -15.34
N SER A 60 -3.56 -12.25 -16.55
CA SER A 60 -2.14 -12.17 -16.86
C SER A 60 -1.46 -11.00 -16.15
N ASP A 61 -2.18 -9.90 -15.93
CA ASP A 61 -1.69 -8.75 -15.16
C ASP A 61 -1.61 -9.08 -13.67
N PHE A 62 -2.63 -9.75 -13.14
CA PHE A 62 -2.64 -10.26 -11.77
C PHE A 62 -1.48 -11.22 -11.51
N ASP A 63 -1.29 -12.21 -12.37
CA ASP A 63 -0.24 -13.23 -12.24
C ASP A 63 1.15 -12.59 -12.30
N ARG A 64 1.34 -11.59 -13.16
CA ARG A 64 2.58 -10.78 -13.23
C ARG A 64 2.84 -10.03 -11.93
N GLY A 65 1.84 -9.32 -11.41
CA GLY A 65 1.97 -8.56 -10.15
C GLY A 65 2.21 -9.44 -8.93
N ILE A 66 1.48 -10.54 -8.79
CA ILE A 66 1.67 -11.52 -7.71
C ILE A 66 3.06 -12.16 -7.78
N ARG A 67 3.52 -12.55 -8.97
CA ARG A 67 4.85 -13.16 -9.14
C ARG A 67 5.95 -12.18 -8.73
N PHE A 68 5.82 -10.91 -9.13
CA PHE A 68 6.74 -9.86 -8.70
C PHE A 68 6.71 -9.67 -7.17
N ALA A 69 5.53 -9.59 -6.57
CA ALA A 69 5.37 -9.43 -5.12
C ALA A 69 5.97 -10.63 -4.35
N ALA A 70 5.79 -11.85 -4.86
CA ALA A 70 6.37 -13.06 -4.26
C ALA A 70 7.91 -13.07 -4.37
N GLN A 71 8.47 -12.67 -5.52
CA GLN A 71 9.93 -12.52 -5.69
C GLN A 71 10.53 -11.50 -4.72
N ARG A 72 9.81 -10.43 -4.42
CA ARG A 72 10.20 -9.42 -3.43
C ARG A 72 9.93 -9.83 -1.99
N ARG A 73 9.38 -11.03 -1.75
CA ARG A 73 8.93 -11.54 -0.45
C ARG A 73 7.93 -10.61 0.24
N TRP A 74 7.10 -9.91 -0.53
CA TRP A 74 6.01 -9.08 -0.02
C TRP A 74 4.75 -9.89 0.25
N VAL A 75 4.59 -11.01 -0.45
CA VAL A 75 3.47 -11.94 -0.24
C VAL A 75 3.96 -13.37 -0.15
N GLU A 76 3.29 -14.16 0.68
CA GLU A 76 3.41 -15.61 0.73
C GLU A 76 2.20 -16.25 0.02
N VAL A 77 2.48 -17.28 -0.76
CA VAL A 77 1.48 -18.06 -1.50
C VAL A 77 1.22 -19.35 -0.72
N SER A 78 0.08 -19.46 -0.03
CA SER A 78 -0.16 -20.57 0.90
C SER A 78 -0.88 -21.78 0.27
N PHE A 79 -1.65 -21.62 -0.80
CA PHE A 79 -2.24 -22.69 -1.66
C PHE A 79 -3.12 -21.99 -2.73
N PRO A 80 -3.36 -22.56 -3.93
CA PRO A 80 -3.07 -21.99 -5.26
C PRO A 80 -3.66 -20.60 -5.59
N THR A 81 -4.53 -20.04 -4.75
CA THR A 81 -5.18 -18.74 -4.94
C THR A 81 -5.24 -17.87 -3.68
N SER A 82 -4.55 -18.25 -2.61
CA SER A 82 -4.53 -17.52 -1.33
C SER A 82 -3.17 -16.85 -1.13
N PHE A 83 -3.19 -15.52 -1.14
CA PHE A 83 -2.01 -14.66 -0.94
C PHE A 83 -2.12 -13.96 0.41
N ARG A 84 -1.06 -14.03 1.21
CA ARG A 84 -0.95 -13.35 2.51
C ARG A 84 0.19 -12.34 2.46
N LEU A 85 0.00 -11.17 3.08
CA LEU A 85 1.07 -10.19 3.25
C LEU A 85 2.09 -10.70 4.26
N THR A 86 3.37 -10.58 3.92
CA THR A 86 4.47 -10.70 4.88
C THR A 86 4.69 -9.36 5.58
N GLU A 87 5.51 -9.33 6.63
CA GLU A 87 5.92 -8.07 7.28
C GLU A 87 6.51 -7.06 6.30
N ALA A 88 7.33 -7.54 5.34
CA ALA A 88 7.90 -6.69 4.29
C ALA A 88 6.82 -6.13 3.36
N GLY A 89 5.81 -6.93 3.02
CA GLY A 89 4.66 -6.48 2.22
C GLY A 89 3.80 -5.46 2.97
N PHE A 90 3.58 -5.65 4.27
CA PHE A 90 2.90 -4.67 5.12
C PHE A 90 3.65 -3.34 5.14
N ALA A 91 4.97 -3.37 5.39
CA ALA A 91 5.79 -2.16 5.40
C ALA A 91 5.76 -1.44 4.04
N GLU A 92 5.76 -2.17 2.93
CA GLU A 92 5.66 -1.57 1.60
C GLU A 92 4.27 -0.99 1.32
N ALA A 93 3.20 -1.72 1.68
CA ALA A 93 1.83 -1.24 1.55
C ALA A 93 1.60 0.05 2.35
N SER A 94 2.11 0.12 3.58
CA SER A 94 2.03 1.28 4.46
C SER A 94 2.76 2.51 3.92
N LYS A 95 3.89 2.34 3.22
CA LYS A 95 4.56 3.45 2.54
C LYS A 95 3.69 4.05 1.43
N ILE A 96 2.85 3.25 0.78
CA ILE A 96 1.99 3.67 -0.32
C ILE A 96 0.73 4.37 0.18
N THR A 97 0.09 3.84 1.23
CA THR A 97 -1.12 4.45 1.82
C THR A 97 -0.79 5.69 2.66
N GLY A 98 0.48 5.89 3.02
CA GLY A 98 0.89 6.98 3.91
C GLY A 98 0.52 6.74 5.38
N GLU A 99 -0.09 5.60 5.70
CA GLU A 99 -0.24 5.13 7.07
C GLU A 99 1.10 4.63 7.57
N LYS A 100 1.68 5.28 8.58
CA LYS A 100 2.87 4.78 9.25
C LYS A 100 2.58 3.37 9.80
N ALA A 101 3.26 2.36 9.28
CA ALA A 101 3.38 1.07 9.94
C ALA A 101 4.14 1.29 11.26
N GLY A 102 3.43 1.27 12.38
CA GLY A 102 4.01 1.46 13.71
C GLY A 102 3.25 2.54 14.48
N GLY A 103 2.56 2.11 15.53
CA GLY A 103 1.71 2.94 16.35
C GLY A 103 2.44 4.11 17.00
N ASP A 104 1.71 5.21 17.12
CA ASP A 104 1.89 6.16 18.20
C ASP A 104 0.50 6.68 18.59
N GLN A 105 0.34 6.81 19.90
CA GLN A 105 -0.92 6.94 20.63
C GLN A 105 -1.69 8.21 20.22
N HIS A 106 -3.02 8.10 20.17
CA HIS A 106 -3.87 9.26 20.44
C HIS A 106 -4.75 8.94 21.66
N VAL A 107 -4.10 8.84 22.83
CA VAL A 107 -4.76 9.23 24.07
C VAL A 107 -4.83 10.75 24.00
N GLN A 108 -6.03 11.24 23.69
CA GLN A 108 -6.32 12.66 23.64
C GLN A 108 -6.11 13.24 25.04
N GLY A 109 -5.18 14.17 25.12
CA GLY A 109 -4.68 14.74 26.36
C GLY A 109 -5.74 15.39 27.23
N GLU A 110 -5.59 15.16 28.53
CA GLU A 110 -5.42 16.21 29.53
C GLU A 110 -6.00 17.59 29.17
N ARG A 111 -7.13 17.93 29.80
CA ARG A 111 -7.35 19.30 30.27
C ARG A 111 -7.87 19.30 31.70
N ARG A 112 -6.92 19.68 32.57
CA ARG A 112 -7.08 20.60 33.70
C ARG A 112 -7.77 20.04 34.93
N GLY A 113 -6.97 19.86 35.97
CA GLY A 113 -7.45 19.99 37.33
C GLY A 113 -8.03 21.38 37.58
N LEU A 114 -8.96 21.43 38.52
CA LEU A 114 -9.05 22.45 39.54
C LEU A 114 -9.84 21.85 40.70
N SER A 115 -9.18 21.79 41.85
CA SER A 115 -9.78 21.63 43.17
C SER A 115 -10.84 22.70 43.40
N SER A 116 -11.97 22.29 43.97
CA SER A 116 -12.61 22.79 45.21
C SER A 116 -14.09 22.46 45.22
#